data_AF-A0AAE4DKJ0-F1
#
_entry.id   AF-A0AAE4DKJ0-F1
#
_cell.length_a   1.000
_cell.length_b   1.000
_cell.length_c   1.000
_cell.angle_alpha   90.00
_cell.angle_beta   90.00
_cell.angle_gamma   90.00
#
_symmetry.space_group_name_H-M   'P 1'
#
loop_
_entity.id
_entity.type
_entity.pdbx_description
1 polymer ?
#
loop_
_entity_poly.entity_id
_entity_poly.type
_entity_poly.pdbx_seq_one_letter_code
_entity_poly.pdbx_strand_id
1 'polypeptide(L)' 'MTKIFGKLATAPGRWMQNVIRQDIEQSNNSKITTDANGNAVLNMNNKEVRDSMQARMKELAAKR' A
#
# COMPACT_ATOMS: atom_id res chain seq x y z
N MET A 1 8.17 51.96 -13.88
CA MET A 1 8.80 50.95 -13.00
C MET A 1 7.88 49.75 -12.90
N THR A 2 8.35 48.60 -13.38
CA THR A 2 7.51 47.47 -13.79
C THR A 2 7.69 46.28 -12.86
N LYS A 3 6.56 45.82 -12.30
CA LYS A 3 6.21 44.45 -11.87
C LYS A 3 7.23 43.61 -11.07
N ILE A 4 7.13 43.73 -9.75
CA ILE A 4 6.70 42.66 -8.80
C ILE A 4 7.12 41.21 -9.16
N PHE A 5 8.10 40.70 -8.39
CA PHE A 5 8.30 39.32 -7.94
C PHE A 5 7.84 38.18 -8.86
N GLY A 6 8.63 37.87 -9.90
CA GLY A 6 8.41 36.71 -10.75
C GLY A 6 9.59 35.75 -10.76
N LYS A 7 9.93 35.12 -9.62
CA LYS A 7 10.93 34.02 -9.61
C LYS A 7 11.00 33.20 -8.30
N LEU A 8 9.88 32.65 -7.80
CA LEU A 8 9.93 31.78 -6.61
C LEU A 8 8.99 30.57 -6.61
N ALA A 9 8.57 30.06 -7.78
CA ALA A 9 7.67 28.90 -7.82
C ALA A 9 8.14 27.82 -8.81
N THR A 10 9.37 27.35 -8.67
CA THR A 10 9.83 26.12 -9.33
C THR A 10 10.41 25.15 -8.31
N ALA A 11 9.51 24.43 -7.62
CA ALA A 11 9.51 22.96 -7.51
C ALA A 11 8.70 22.47 -6.29
N PRO A 12 7.38 22.22 -6.42
CA PRO A 12 6.68 21.35 -5.47
C PRO A 12 7.03 19.86 -5.68
N GLY A 13 7.71 19.52 -6.78
CA GLY A 13 7.92 18.12 -7.20
C GLY A 13 8.88 17.30 -6.33
N ARG A 14 9.80 17.93 -5.58
CA ARG A 14 10.76 17.19 -4.72
C ARG A 14 10.19 16.83 -3.35
N TRP A 15 9.26 17.63 -2.82
CA TRP A 15 8.66 17.34 -1.52
C TRP A 15 7.60 16.23 -1.58
N MET A 16 6.85 16.12 -2.68
CA MET A 16 5.86 15.03 -2.85
C MET A 16 6.47 13.64 -2.92
N GLN A 17 7.70 13.50 -3.44
CA GLN A 17 8.35 12.18 -3.54
C GLN A 17 8.70 11.58 -2.17
N ASN A 18 8.92 12.42 -1.16
CA ASN A 18 9.30 11.96 0.17
C ASN A 18 8.10 11.52 1.04
N VAL A 19 6.88 11.96 0.69
CA VAL A 19 5.65 11.57 1.40
C VAL A 19 5.16 10.18 0.96
N ILE A 20 5.43 9.80 -0.29
CA ILE A 20 4.99 8.51 -0.86
C ILE A 20 5.88 7.35 -0.38
N ARG A 21 7.11 7.65 0.04
CA ARG A 21 8.00 6.69 0.73
C ARG A 21 7.74 6.68 2.23
N GLN A 22 6.48 6.58 2.64
CA GLN A 22 6.25 5.92 3.92
C GLN A 22 6.67 4.49 3.68
N ASP A 23 7.75 4.07 4.34
CA ASP A 23 8.08 2.65 4.51
C ASP A 23 6.77 1.93 4.81
N ILE A 24 6.23 1.23 3.82
CA ILE A 24 5.17 0.28 4.04
C ILE A 24 5.88 -0.83 4.80
N GLU A 25 6.05 -0.64 6.11
CA GLU A 25 6.54 -1.68 6.99
C GLU A 25 5.59 -2.84 6.78
N GLN A 26 6.08 -3.84 6.05
CA GLN A 26 5.36 -5.04 5.68
C GLN A 26 5.26 -5.89 6.95
N SER A 27 4.51 -5.40 7.93
CA SER A 27 4.30 -6.09 9.19
C SER A 27 3.58 -7.39 8.87
N ASN A 28 4.15 -8.51 9.33
CA ASN A 28 3.49 -9.82 9.24
C ASN A 28 2.15 -9.83 10.00
N ASN A 29 1.88 -8.82 10.85
CA ASN A 29 0.60 -8.64 11.51
C ASN A 29 -0.46 -7.93 10.64
N SER A 30 -0.05 -7.27 9.55
CA SER A 30 -1.01 -6.66 8.62
C SER A 30 -1.70 -7.73 7.78
N LYS A 31 -3.01 -7.62 7.61
CA LYS A 31 -3.82 -8.52 6.76
C LYS A 31 -3.74 -8.16 5.28
N ILE A 32 -3.34 -6.93 4.98
CA ILE A 32 -3.21 -6.38 3.62
C ILE A 32 -1.78 -5.90 3.43
N THR A 33 -1.21 -6.21 2.28
CA THR A 33 0.07 -5.69 1.83
C THR A 33 -0.10 -5.04 0.46
N THR A 34 0.95 -4.40 -0.02
CA THR A 34 0.95 -3.70 -1.31
C THR A 34 1.90 -4.43 -2.24
N ASP A 35 1.45 -4.72 -3.46
CA ASP A 35 2.31 -5.33 -4.47
C ASP A 35 3.31 -4.31 -5.06
N ALA A 36 4.20 -4.76 -5.95
CA ALA A 36 5.19 -3.90 -6.58
C ALA A 36 4.60 -2.77 -7.44
N ASN A 37 3.32 -2.87 -7.82
CA ASN A 37 2.61 -1.88 -8.63
C ASN A 37 1.75 -0.93 -7.77
N GLY A 38 1.75 -1.08 -6.45
CA GLY A 38 0.93 -0.26 -5.56
C GLY A 38 -0.48 -0.81 -5.31
N ASN A 39 -0.82 -2.02 -5.78
CA ASN A 39 -2.14 -2.61 -5.53
C ASN A 39 -2.20 -3.25 -4.15
N ALA A 40 -3.36 -3.10 -3.49
CA ALA A 40 -3.64 -3.80 -2.25
C ALA A 40 -3.89 -5.29 -2.52
N VAL A 41 -3.12 -6.15 -1.86
CA VAL A 41 -3.22 -7.61 -1.93
C VAL A 41 -3.29 -8.23 -0.54
N LEU A 42 -3.90 -9.41 -0.43
CA LEU A 42 -3.95 -10.14 0.84
C LEU A 42 -2.53 -10.55 1.28
N ASN A 43 -2.20 -10.30 2.54
CA ASN A 43 -0.93 -10.73 3.09
C ASN A 43 -0.97 -12.22 3.44
N MET A 44 -0.49 -13.05 2.52
CA MET A 44 -0.40 -14.49 2.73
C MET A 44 0.68 -14.90 3.74
N ASN A 45 1.54 -13.98 4.20
CA ASN A 45 2.49 -14.25 5.29
C ASN A 45 1.82 -14.14 6.67
N ASN A 46 0.64 -13.52 6.75
CA ASN A 46 -0.13 -13.44 8.00
C ASN A 46 -0.84 -14.79 8.28
N LYS A 47 -0.65 -15.33 9.49
CA LYS A 47 -1.23 -16.62 9.90
C LYS A 47 -2.76 -16.61 9.87
N GLU A 48 -3.40 -15.56 10.37
CA GLU A 48 -4.87 -15.49 10.41
C GLU A 48 -5.48 -15.45 9.00
N VAL A 49 -4.86 -14.73 8.07
CA VAL A 49 -5.31 -14.66 6.67
C VAL A 49 -5.24 -16.05 6.04
N ARG A 50 -4.13 -16.77 6.22
CA ARG A 50 -3.96 -18.14 5.71
C ARG A 50 -4.99 -19.11 6.29
N ASP A 51 -5.14 -19.12 7.61
CA ASP A 51 -6.06 -20.02 8.31
C ASP A 51 -7.50 -19.77 7.87
N SER A 52 -7.89 -18.50 7.76
CA SER A 52 -9.23 -18.09 7.32
C SER A 52 -9.51 -18.52 5.87
N MET A 53 -8.54 -18.34 4.98
CA MET A 53 -8.66 -18.77 3.58
C MET A 53 -8.76 -20.30 3.47
N GLN A 54 -7.95 -21.03 4.23
CA GLN A 54 -8.00 -22.49 4.24
C GLN A 54 -9.33 -23.01 4.79
N ALA A 55 -9.84 -22.43 5.89
CA ALA A 55 -11.14 -22.77 6.45
C ALA A 55 -12.26 -22.58 5.42
N ARG A 56 -12.27 -21.43 4.72
CA ARG A 56 -13.24 -21.15 3.67
C ARG A 56 -13.14 -22.12 2.50
N MET A 57 -11.93 -22.50 2.08
CA MET A 57 -11.74 -23.49 1.02
C MET A 57 -12.27 -24.87 1.42
N LYS A 58 -12.05 -25.29 2.67
CA LYS A 58 -12.62 -26.54 3.21
C LYS A 58 -14.15 -26.49 3.23
N GLU A 59 -14.74 -25.38 3.65
CA GLU A 59 -16.20 -25.19 3.65
C GLU A 59 -16.76 -25.27 2.22
N LEU A 60 -16.12 -24.60 1.26
CA LEU A 60 -16.53 -24.63 -0.15
C LEU A 60 -16.39 -26.03 -0.76
N ALA A 61 -15.34 -26.77 -0.39
CA ALA A 61 -15.15 -28.14 -0.85
C ALA A 61 -16.19 -29.09 -0.24
N ALA A 62 -16.59 -28.89 1.01
CA ALA A 62 -17.61 -29.70 1.67
C ALA A 62 -19.05 -29.41 1.18
N LYS A 63 -19.27 -28.26 0.53
CA LYS A 63 -20.56 -27.90 -0.08
C LYS A 63 -20.73 -28.43 -1.52
N ARG A 64 -19.68 -29.01 -2.11
CA ARG A 64 -19.73 -29.68 -3.42
C ARG A 64 -19.90 -31.18 -3.23
#